data_AF-A0A7C9A332-F1
#
_entry.id   AF-A0A7C9A332-F1
#
_cell.length_a   1.000
_cell.length_b   1.000
_cell.length_c   1.000
_cell.angle_alpha   90.00
_cell.angle_beta   90.00
_cell.angle_gamma   90.00
#
_symmetry.space_group_name_H-M   'P 1'
#
loop_
_entity.id
_entity.type
_entity.pdbx_description
1 polymer ?
#
loop_
_entity_poly.entity_id
_entity_poly.type
_entity_poly.pdbx_seq_one_letter_code
_entity_poly.pdbx_strand_id
1 'polypeptide(L)'
;MILINEAHRLDLPALINWVVFRQGVEGGFQGRTNKLVDGCYSFWQGGIFPLIQRLQEAVNEQMQMPSDRRQDGSFGSQPDSSEKEDALPKVMSPLEKNVGGGPQCVPNVTKLSDIGLDFIKCSANMGPLFHNLSLQQYIILCSQVMDGGLRDKPGKGRDFYHTCYCLSGLSVCQYIAVEDSESSPLPQEVLGPYSNLLEPIHPLYNVILDRYYEAHEFFSRS
;
A
#
# COMPACT_ATOMS: atom_id res chain seq x y z
N MET A 1 7.35 0.75 11.34
CA MET A 1 8.55 1.35 10.71
C MET A 1 8.30 2.79 10.27
N ILE A 2 7.16 3.13 9.66
CA ILE A 2 6.86 4.52 9.25
C ILE A 2 6.80 5.49 10.44
N LEU A 3 6.03 5.18 11.49
CA LEU A 3 5.86 6.05 12.67
C LEU A 3 7.16 6.34 13.45
N ILE A 4 8.21 5.56 13.22
CA ILE A 4 9.54 5.76 13.83
C ILE A 4 10.57 6.26 12.80
N ASN A 5 10.13 6.64 11.60
CA ASN A 5 10.94 7.10 10.48
C ASN A 5 12.00 6.10 9.96
N GLU A 6 11.69 4.80 10.02
CA GLU A 6 12.63 3.71 9.68
C GLU A 6 12.11 2.83 8.53
N ALA A 7 11.18 3.32 7.70
CA ALA A 7 10.61 2.53 6.61
C ALA A 7 11.66 2.04 5.60
N HIS A 8 12.73 2.81 5.38
CA HIS A 8 13.85 2.49 4.50
C HIS A 8 14.63 1.22 4.91
N ARG A 9 14.47 0.74 6.15
CA ARG A 9 15.11 -0.49 6.63
C ARG A 9 14.37 -1.77 6.24
N LEU A 10 13.15 -1.65 5.69
CA LEU A 10 12.41 -2.77 5.15
C LEU A 10 12.87 -3.02 3.70
N ASP A 11 12.81 -4.28 3.28
CA ASP A 11 12.87 -4.64 1.85
C ASP A 11 11.48 -4.37 1.24
N LEU A 12 11.30 -3.14 0.74
CA LEU A 12 10.02 -2.69 0.20
C LEU A 12 9.65 -3.41 -1.10
N PRO A 13 10.57 -3.68 -2.05
CA PRO A 13 10.26 -4.50 -3.22
C PRO A 13 9.76 -5.90 -2.86
N ALA A 14 10.42 -6.59 -1.91
CA ALA A 14 9.96 -7.91 -1.46
C ALA A 14 8.60 -7.84 -0.75
N LEU A 15 8.36 -6.79 0.05
CA LEU A 15 7.06 -6.54 0.70
C LEU A 15 5.95 -6.33 -0.34
N ILE A 16 6.16 -5.48 -1.35
CA ILE A 16 5.21 -5.26 -2.44
C ILE A 16 4.88 -6.58 -3.12
N ASN A 17 5.90 -7.32 -3.54
CA ASN A 17 5.74 -8.62 -4.18
C ASN A 17 4.95 -9.58 -3.28
N TRP A 18 5.22 -9.60 -1.98
CA TRP A 18 4.49 -10.47 -1.05
C TRP A 18 3.02 -10.08 -0.89
N VAL A 19 2.71 -8.79 -0.71
CA VAL A 19 1.36 -8.31 -0.40
C VAL A 19 0.42 -8.35 -1.61
N VAL A 20 0.89 -8.10 -2.84
CA VAL A 20 0.03 -8.19 -4.04
C VAL A 20 -0.52 -9.60 -4.24
N PHE A 21 0.27 -10.63 -3.93
CA PHE A 21 -0.16 -12.04 -3.97
C PHE A 21 -1.00 -12.47 -2.75
N ARG A 22 -1.45 -11.52 -1.91
CA ARG A 22 -2.43 -11.78 -0.86
C ARG A 22 -3.86 -11.53 -1.29
N GLN A 23 -4.12 -10.93 -2.46
CA GLN A 23 -5.48 -10.87 -2.98
C GLN A 23 -5.84 -12.21 -3.64
N GLY A 24 -6.90 -12.84 -3.16
CA GLY A 24 -7.41 -14.12 -3.67
C GLY A 24 -8.27 -13.94 -4.92
N VAL A 25 -8.61 -15.07 -5.55
CA VAL A 25 -9.55 -15.10 -6.69
C VAL A 25 -10.97 -14.67 -6.27
N GLU A 26 -11.27 -14.77 -4.98
CA GLU A 26 -12.50 -14.32 -4.34
C GLU A 26 -12.60 -12.79 -4.27
N GLY A 27 -11.52 -12.05 -4.57
CA GLY A 27 -11.44 -10.59 -4.48
C GLY A 27 -11.02 -10.06 -3.11
N GLY A 28 -11.24 -10.86 -2.05
CA GLY A 28 -10.76 -10.60 -0.69
C GLY A 28 -9.28 -10.95 -0.50
N PHE A 29 -8.76 -10.71 0.70
CA PHE A 29 -7.37 -11.00 1.04
C PHE A 29 -7.21 -12.20 1.97
N GLN A 30 -6.16 -12.99 1.78
CA GLN A 30 -5.65 -13.96 2.76
C GLN A 30 -4.50 -13.35 3.57
N GLY A 31 -4.42 -13.69 4.86
CA GLY A 31 -3.36 -13.17 5.72
C GLY A 31 -1.98 -13.75 5.45
N ARG A 32 -1.92 -14.96 4.89
CA ARG A 32 -0.71 -15.73 4.65
C ARG A 32 -0.88 -16.63 3.42
N THR A 33 0.23 -17.01 2.81
CA THR A 33 0.25 -17.93 1.66
C THR A 33 -0.45 -19.25 1.97
N ASN A 34 -1.22 -19.76 0.99
CA ASN A 34 -1.97 -21.02 1.09
C ASN A 34 -2.96 -21.08 2.26
N LYS A 35 -3.55 -19.94 2.62
CA LYS A 35 -4.67 -19.83 3.56
C LYS A 35 -5.85 -19.19 2.86
N LEU A 36 -7.03 -19.38 3.44
CA LEU A 36 -8.28 -18.84 2.94
C LEU A 36 -8.32 -17.33 3.09
N VAL A 37 -9.14 -16.70 2.25
CA VAL A 37 -9.51 -15.29 2.38
C VAL A 37 -10.27 -15.04 3.70
N ASP A 38 -10.18 -13.81 4.21
CA ASP A 38 -10.87 -13.36 5.41
C ASP A 38 -11.12 -11.84 5.33
N GLY A 39 -12.35 -11.42 5.66
CA GLY A 39 -12.82 -10.05 5.63
C GLY A 39 -11.93 -9.07 6.39
N CYS A 40 -11.31 -9.47 7.51
CA CYS A 40 -10.46 -8.55 8.27
C CYS A 40 -9.17 -8.20 7.53
N TYR A 41 -8.69 -9.06 6.63
CA TYR A 41 -7.51 -8.76 5.81
C TYR A 41 -7.78 -7.68 4.74
N SER A 42 -9.04 -7.29 4.54
CA SER A 42 -9.39 -6.11 3.73
C SER A 42 -8.67 -4.85 4.22
N PHE A 43 -8.50 -4.69 5.54
CA PHE A 43 -7.68 -3.61 6.08
C PHE A 43 -6.23 -4.04 6.35
N TRP A 44 -6.00 -5.20 6.97
CA TRP A 44 -4.64 -5.58 7.34
C TRP A 44 -3.69 -5.79 6.15
N GLN A 45 -4.20 -6.24 5.00
CA GLN A 45 -3.43 -6.32 3.75
C GLN A 45 -3.73 -5.12 2.87
N GLY A 46 -5.01 -4.77 2.66
CA GLY A 46 -5.41 -3.65 1.81
C GLY A 46 -4.84 -2.29 2.27
N GLY A 47 -4.75 -2.07 3.58
CA GLY A 47 -4.19 -0.87 4.18
C GLY A 47 -2.69 -0.70 4.00
N ILE A 48 -1.96 -1.71 3.50
CA ILE A 48 -0.53 -1.60 3.19
C ILE A 48 -0.31 -0.80 1.88
N PHE A 49 -1.20 -0.94 0.91
CA PHE A 49 -1.08 -0.28 -0.39
C PHE A 49 -1.06 1.26 -0.36
N PRO A 50 -1.97 1.95 0.37
CA PRO A 50 -1.86 3.41 0.50
C PRO A 50 -0.58 3.83 1.22
N LEU A 51 0.03 2.94 2.02
CA LEU A 51 1.32 3.21 2.64
C LEU A 51 2.47 3.11 1.63
N ILE A 52 2.44 2.06 0.79
CA ILE A 52 3.43 1.84 -0.27
C ILE A 52 3.41 2.98 -1.29
N GLN A 53 2.22 3.43 -1.73
CA GLN A 53 2.09 4.54 -2.68
C GLN A 53 2.80 5.81 -2.19
N ARG A 54 2.77 6.08 -0.88
CA ARG A 54 3.44 7.23 -0.24
C ARG A 54 4.92 6.99 0.05
N LEU A 55 5.39 5.75 -0.04
CA LEU A 55 6.80 5.36 0.07
C LEU A 55 7.44 5.16 -1.31
N GLN A 56 6.82 5.62 -2.40
CA GLN A 56 7.25 5.36 -3.77
C GLN A 56 8.71 5.73 -4.04
N GLU A 57 9.21 6.83 -3.46
CA GLU A 57 10.63 7.21 -3.61
C GLU A 57 11.57 6.17 -3.00
N ALA A 58 11.33 5.77 -1.75
CA ALA A 58 12.12 4.73 -1.08
C ALA A 58 12.04 3.38 -1.82
N VAL A 59 10.88 3.05 -2.39
CA VAL A 59 10.71 1.87 -3.26
C VAL A 59 11.60 1.99 -4.50
N ASN A 60 11.56 3.12 -5.20
CA ASN A 60 12.32 3.34 -6.42
C ASN A 60 13.83 3.31 -6.17
N GLU A 61 14.30 3.90 -5.07
CA GLU A 61 15.70 3.86 -4.65
C GLU A 61 16.18 2.43 -4.43
N GLN A 62 15.39 1.61 -3.71
CA GLN A 62 15.73 0.21 -3.46
C GLN A 62 15.69 -0.65 -4.74
N MET A 63 14.83 -0.32 -5.72
CA MET A 63 14.77 -1.03 -7.01
C MET A 63 15.91 -0.66 -7.98
N GLN A 64 16.46 0.56 -7.89
CA GLN A 64 17.54 1.03 -8.76
C GLN A 64 18.94 0.59 -8.29
N MET A 65 19.07 0.06 -7.07
CA MET A 65 20.33 -0.47 -6.54
C MET A 65 20.77 -1.73 -7.31
N PRO A 66 22.00 -1.78 -7.87
CA PRO A 66 22.55 -2.98 -8.48
C PRO A 66 22.59 -4.15 -7.48
N SER A 67 22.26 -5.35 -7.94
CA SER A 67 22.15 -6.59 -7.17
C SER A 67 23.45 -7.12 -6.53
N ASP A 68 24.53 -6.35 -6.53
CA ASP A 68 25.86 -6.73 -6.00
C ASP A 68 25.96 -6.57 -4.48
N ARG A 69 25.13 -7.29 -3.71
CA ARG A 69 25.41 -7.66 -2.31
C ARG A 69 24.86 -9.04 -1.94
N ARG A 70 25.05 -10.02 -2.83
CA ARG A 70 25.00 -11.43 -2.44
C ARG A 70 26.33 -12.12 -2.76
N GLN A 71 27.32 -11.89 -1.89
CA GLN A 71 28.47 -12.76 -1.66
C GLN A 71 28.55 -12.95 -0.14
N ASP A 72 28.84 -14.11 0.44
CA ASP A 72 29.27 -15.37 -0.15
C ASP A 72 29.01 -16.50 0.85
N GLY A 73 28.68 -17.67 0.32
CA GLY A 73 28.46 -18.92 1.04
C GLY A 73 28.94 -20.06 0.16
N SER A 74 30.22 -19.98 -0.20
CA SER A 74 30.98 -20.93 -1.02
C SER A 74 30.76 -22.39 -0.64
N PHE A 75 30.41 -23.21 -1.62
CA PHE A 75 31.03 -24.52 -1.84
C PHE A 75 31.13 -24.74 -3.35
N GLY A 76 32.37 -24.71 -3.85
CA GLY A 76 32.67 -24.69 -5.28
C GLY A 76 32.59 -26.05 -5.97
N SER A 77 32.63 -25.98 -7.31
CA SER A 77 33.26 -26.92 -8.25
C SER A 77 33.12 -26.36 -9.68
N GLN A 78 34.23 -26.04 -10.36
CA GLN A 78 34.27 -25.83 -11.83
C GLN A 78 34.33 -27.19 -12.56
N PRO A 79 33.98 -27.28 -13.87
CA PRO A 79 34.90 -27.01 -15.00
C PRO A 79 34.25 -26.18 -16.14
N ASP A 80 34.92 -25.25 -16.82
CA ASP A 80 35.89 -25.31 -17.95
C ASP A 80 35.28 -25.35 -19.37
N SER A 81 35.91 -24.54 -20.24
CA SER A 81 35.92 -24.43 -21.72
C SER A 81 34.85 -23.61 -22.49
N SER A 82 35.34 -22.48 -23.01
CA SER A 82 35.27 -21.92 -24.37
C SER A 82 33.93 -21.73 -25.10
N GLU A 83 33.63 -20.48 -25.49
CA GLU A 83 33.49 -20.06 -26.90
C GLU A 83 33.38 -18.52 -27.05
N LYS A 84 33.69 -18.02 -28.25
CA LYS A 84 34.07 -16.64 -28.62
C LYS A 84 32.90 -15.77 -29.13
N GLU A 85 33.15 -14.45 -29.13
CA GLU A 85 32.71 -13.38 -30.08
C GLU A 85 31.18 -13.17 -30.23
N ASP A 86 30.62 -11.95 -30.11
CA ASP A 86 30.84 -10.80 -30.97
C ASP A 86 30.46 -9.47 -30.27
N ALA A 87 31.21 -8.42 -30.60
CA ALA A 87 30.95 -7.03 -30.21
C ALA A 87 30.43 -6.23 -31.42
N LEU A 88 29.42 -5.37 -31.24
CA LEU A 88 29.22 -4.09 -31.96
C LEU A 88 27.99 -3.31 -31.40
N PRO A 89 27.85 -1.99 -31.62
CA PRO A 89 28.61 -0.90 -31.01
C PRO A 89 27.75 0.03 -30.12
N LYS A 90 28.43 0.83 -29.29
CA LYS A 90 27.87 1.95 -28.51
C LYS A 90 27.26 3.02 -29.43
N VAL A 91 26.05 3.45 -29.11
CA VAL A 91 25.48 4.73 -29.58
C VAL A 91 25.38 5.67 -28.38
N MET A 92 26.03 6.83 -28.47
CA MET A 92 26.01 7.89 -27.45
C MET A 92 24.96 8.97 -27.79
N SER A 93 24.01 9.16 -26.86
CA SER A 93 23.42 10.43 -26.37
C SER A 93 22.75 11.40 -27.39
N PRO A 94 22.12 12.54 -26.99
CA PRO A 94 21.85 13.06 -25.64
C PRO A 94 20.41 13.59 -25.45
N LEU A 95 19.89 13.60 -24.22
CA LEU A 95 19.02 14.69 -23.75
C LEU A 95 18.87 14.58 -22.23
N GLU A 96 19.90 15.07 -21.53
CA GLU A 96 19.77 15.52 -20.15
C GLU A 96 18.73 16.64 -20.11
N LYS A 97 17.54 16.35 -19.58
CA LYS A 97 16.71 17.39 -18.99
C LYS A 97 16.96 17.36 -17.50
N ASN A 98 17.72 18.37 -17.05
CA ASN A 98 17.64 18.91 -15.70
C ASN A 98 16.17 19.07 -15.32
N VAL A 99 15.68 18.19 -14.45
CA VAL A 99 14.52 18.47 -13.62
C VAL A 99 15.07 18.64 -12.21
N GLY A 100 14.99 19.88 -11.75
CA GLY A 100 15.40 20.28 -10.40
C GLY A 100 14.70 19.45 -9.33
N GLY A 101 15.31 19.44 -8.14
CA GLY A 101 14.92 18.63 -6.99
C GLY A 101 13.40 18.52 -6.83
N GLY A 102 12.89 17.30 -7.06
CA GLY A 102 11.57 16.92 -6.62
C GLY A 102 11.48 16.97 -5.09
N PRO A 103 10.28 17.15 -4.52
CA PRO A 103 10.10 17.12 -3.08
C PRO A 103 10.59 15.77 -2.54
N GLN A 104 11.52 15.78 -1.58
CA GLN A 104 11.92 14.57 -0.85
C GLN A 104 10.70 14.08 -0.03
N CYS A 105 10.08 12.96 -0.40
CA CYS A 105 8.95 12.34 0.29
C CYS A 105 9.37 11.37 1.40
N VAL A 106 10.66 11.24 1.70
CA VAL A 106 11.02 10.97 3.10
C VAL A 106 10.80 12.30 3.80
N PRO A 107 9.73 12.48 4.62
CA PRO A 107 9.52 13.74 5.29
C PRO A 107 10.83 14.12 5.97
N ASN A 108 11.29 15.36 5.76
CA ASN A 108 12.40 15.90 6.53
C ASN A 108 11.83 16.13 7.93
N VAL A 109 11.69 15.02 8.68
CA VAL A 109 10.95 14.95 9.93
C VAL A 109 11.69 15.79 10.95
N THR A 110 11.28 17.05 11.06
CA THR A 110 11.79 17.95 12.09
C THR A 110 11.20 17.58 13.46
N LYS A 111 10.02 16.93 13.49
CA LYS A 111 9.36 16.41 14.70
C LYS A 111 8.65 15.08 14.44
N LEU A 112 8.91 14.09 15.30
CA LEU A 112 8.25 12.77 15.23
C LEU A 112 6.70 12.87 15.30
N SER A 113 6.18 13.90 15.97
CA SER A 113 4.74 14.17 16.10
C SER A 113 4.05 14.42 14.75
N ASP A 114 4.79 14.90 13.76
CA ASP A 114 4.21 15.36 12.49
C ASP A 114 4.27 14.28 11.41
N ILE A 115 4.91 13.13 11.68
CA ILE A 115 5.05 12.03 10.72
C ILE A 115 3.71 11.64 10.11
N GLY A 116 2.65 11.49 10.91
CA GLY A 116 1.35 11.09 10.38
C GLY A 116 0.76 12.14 9.43
N LEU A 117 0.90 13.43 9.77
CA LEU A 117 0.37 14.54 8.98
C LEU A 117 1.16 14.72 7.69
N ASP A 118 2.48 14.68 7.77
CA ASP A 118 3.35 14.78 6.60
C ASP A 118 3.12 13.60 5.65
N PHE A 119 2.92 12.41 6.22
CA PHE A 119 2.68 11.20 5.44
C PHE A 119 1.42 11.28 4.56
N ILE A 120 0.31 11.78 5.10
CA ILE A 120 -0.94 11.89 4.33
C ILE A 120 -0.90 13.00 3.28
N LYS A 121 -0.09 14.05 3.50
CA LYS A 121 0.13 15.17 2.56
C LYS A 121 1.00 14.79 1.35
N CYS A 122 1.82 13.74 1.46
CA CYS A 122 2.59 13.24 0.32
C CYS A 122 1.64 12.72 -0.77
N SER A 123 1.76 13.26 -1.99
CA SER A 123 0.98 12.83 -3.15
C SER A 123 1.28 11.38 -3.49
N ALA A 124 0.22 10.59 -3.70
CA ALA A 124 0.30 9.23 -4.17
C ALA A 124 0.38 9.20 -5.71
N ASN A 125 1.57 9.29 -6.28
CA ASN A 125 1.78 9.33 -7.74
C ASN A 125 1.79 7.92 -8.38
N MET A 126 1.06 6.97 -7.78
CA MET A 126 1.01 5.58 -8.19
C MET A 126 -0.43 5.09 -8.09
N GLY A 127 -0.95 4.52 -9.18
CA GLY A 127 -2.28 3.92 -9.19
C GLY A 127 -2.41 2.72 -8.24
N PRO A 128 -3.61 2.15 -8.09
CA PRO A 128 -3.84 1.04 -7.18
C PRO A 128 -3.01 -0.19 -7.56
N LEU A 129 -2.29 -0.75 -6.59
CA LEU A 129 -1.48 -1.97 -6.75
C LEU A 129 -2.28 -3.27 -6.51
N PHE A 130 -3.60 -3.16 -6.32
CA PHE A 130 -4.52 -4.28 -6.12
C PHE A 130 -5.86 -3.98 -6.80
N HIS A 131 -6.66 -5.02 -7.02
CA HIS A 131 -7.99 -4.87 -7.63
C HIS A 131 -8.98 -4.30 -6.61
N ASN A 132 -9.03 -2.98 -6.50
CA ASN A 132 -9.81 -2.26 -5.51
C ASN A 132 -11.32 -2.52 -5.63
N LEU A 133 -11.89 -2.51 -6.85
CA LEU A 133 -13.30 -2.83 -7.05
C LEU A 133 -13.65 -4.29 -6.68
N SER A 134 -12.77 -5.25 -6.95
CA SER A 134 -12.96 -6.64 -6.53
C SER A 134 -12.97 -6.79 -5.00
N LEU A 135 -12.17 -5.98 -4.28
CA LEU A 135 -12.22 -5.97 -2.83
C LEU A 135 -13.55 -5.40 -2.32
N GLN A 136 -14.05 -4.31 -2.92
CA GLN A 136 -15.38 -3.78 -2.58
C GLN A 136 -16.48 -4.83 -2.79
N GLN A 137 -16.41 -5.58 -3.90
CA GLN A 137 -17.33 -6.68 -4.19
C GLN A 137 -17.28 -7.75 -3.11
N TYR A 138 -16.08 -8.20 -2.71
CA TYR A 138 -15.93 -9.20 -1.66
C TYR A 138 -16.52 -8.72 -0.31
N ILE A 139 -16.28 -7.47 0.06
CA ILE A 139 -16.78 -6.92 1.33
C ILE A 139 -18.31 -6.85 1.31
N ILE A 140 -18.89 -6.21 0.28
CA ILE A 140 -20.34 -5.95 0.18
C ILE A 140 -21.11 -7.26 -0.03
N LEU A 141 -20.64 -8.15 -0.89
CA LEU A 141 -21.39 -9.35 -1.28
C LEU A 141 -21.14 -10.55 -0.38
N CYS A 142 -19.94 -10.68 0.21
CA CYS A 142 -19.56 -11.88 0.97
C CYS A 142 -19.46 -11.64 2.48
N SER A 143 -19.01 -10.44 2.87
CA SER A 143 -18.70 -10.11 4.27
C SER A 143 -19.84 -9.41 5.00
N GLN A 144 -20.85 -8.88 4.31
CA GLN A 144 -22.02 -8.28 4.93
C GLN A 144 -23.04 -9.32 5.40
N VAL A 145 -23.70 -9.04 6.53
CA VAL A 145 -24.84 -9.82 7.04
C VAL A 145 -26.11 -8.96 6.95
N MET A 146 -27.21 -9.56 6.50
CA MET A 146 -28.47 -8.84 6.23
C MET A 146 -29.04 -8.12 7.46
N ASP A 147 -28.94 -8.73 8.64
CA ASP A 147 -29.41 -8.14 9.90
C ASP A 147 -28.45 -7.09 10.48
N GLY A 148 -27.41 -6.71 9.73
CA GLY A 148 -26.37 -5.75 10.12
C GLY A 148 -25.05 -6.40 10.54
N GLY A 149 -23.98 -5.61 10.53
CA GLY A 149 -22.62 -6.05 10.84
C GLY A 149 -21.93 -6.81 9.70
N LEU A 150 -20.62 -7.00 9.84
CA LEU A 150 -19.79 -7.75 8.90
C LEU A 150 -19.10 -8.93 9.60
N ARG A 151 -18.62 -9.86 8.79
CA ARG A 151 -18.00 -11.14 9.18
C ARG A 151 -16.74 -11.41 8.39
N ASP A 152 -16.04 -12.47 8.80
CA ASP A 152 -14.90 -13.07 8.09
C ASP A 152 -15.25 -13.45 6.63
N LYS A 153 -16.17 -14.42 6.46
CA LYS A 153 -16.54 -15.00 5.16
C LYS A 153 -17.92 -15.66 5.24
N PRO A 154 -18.55 -16.03 4.11
CA PRO A 154 -19.79 -16.79 4.12
C PRO A 154 -19.74 -18.03 5.02
N GLY A 155 -20.80 -18.25 5.81
CA GLY A 155 -20.88 -19.31 6.80
C GLY A 155 -20.28 -18.98 8.18
N LYS A 156 -19.68 -17.80 8.37
CA LYS A 156 -19.25 -17.28 9.68
C LYS A 156 -20.26 -16.31 10.27
N GLY A 157 -20.23 -16.18 11.60
CA GLY A 157 -21.02 -15.19 12.34
C GLY A 157 -20.44 -13.78 12.18
N ARG A 158 -21.30 -12.76 12.35
CA ARG A 158 -20.85 -11.36 12.46
C ARG A 158 -20.22 -11.09 13.81
N ASP A 159 -19.30 -10.14 13.84
CA ASP A 159 -18.74 -9.60 15.08
C ASP A 159 -18.23 -8.16 14.88
N PHE A 160 -17.90 -7.48 15.98
CA PHE A 160 -17.44 -6.09 15.95
C PHE A 160 -16.06 -5.94 15.31
N TYR A 161 -15.21 -6.95 15.42
CA TYR A 161 -13.86 -6.92 14.87
C TYR A 161 -13.91 -6.91 13.34
N HIS A 162 -14.62 -7.85 12.72
CA HIS A 162 -14.81 -7.88 11.27
C HIS A 162 -15.63 -6.70 10.78
N THR A 163 -16.64 -6.26 11.55
CA THR A 163 -17.37 -5.02 11.22
C THR A 163 -16.41 -3.84 11.08
N CYS A 164 -15.50 -3.64 12.05
CA CYS A 164 -14.50 -2.60 11.98
C CYS A 164 -13.57 -2.77 10.77
N TYR A 165 -12.87 -3.89 10.66
CA TYR A 165 -11.80 -4.03 9.66
C TYR A 165 -12.31 -4.23 8.22
N CYS A 166 -13.52 -4.76 8.02
CA CYS A 166 -14.14 -4.76 6.70
C CYS A 166 -14.52 -3.34 6.27
N LEU A 167 -15.08 -2.51 7.16
CA LEU A 167 -15.42 -1.11 6.83
C LEU A 167 -14.17 -0.26 6.63
N SER A 168 -13.13 -0.43 7.46
CA SER A 168 -11.82 0.21 7.25
C SER A 168 -11.22 -0.18 5.90
N GLY A 169 -11.27 -1.46 5.53
CA GLY A 169 -10.81 -1.94 4.23
C GLY A 169 -11.62 -1.40 3.06
N LEU A 170 -12.94 -1.26 3.23
CA LEU A 170 -13.84 -0.68 2.24
C LEU A 170 -13.52 0.80 1.99
N SER A 171 -13.30 1.57 3.06
CA SER A 171 -12.82 2.96 2.94
C SER A 171 -11.49 3.01 2.19
N VAL A 172 -10.50 2.19 2.56
CA VAL A 172 -9.20 2.16 1.86
C VAL A 172 -9.34 1.94 0.35
N CYS A 173 -10.11 0.95 -0.09
CA CYS A 173 -10.21 0.65 -1.53
C CYS A 173 -11.12 1.59 -2.32
N GLN A 174 -11.96 2.40 -1.65
CA GLN A 174 -12.70 3.49 -2.29
C GLN A 174 -11.78 4.70 -2.58
N TYR A 175 -10.81 4.97 -1.70
CA TYR A 175 -9.94 6.16 -1.80
C TYR A 175 -8.55 5.90 -2.41
N ILE A 176 -8.19 4.64 -2.68
CA ILE A 176 -6.82 4.26 -3.13
C ILE A 176 -6.36 4.92 -4.44
N ALA A 177 -7.30 5.32 -5.31
CA ALA A 177 -7.02 5.95 -6.59
C ALA A 177 -7.09 7.49 -6.53
N VAL A 178 -7.46 8.06 -5.38
CA VAL A 178 -7.57 9.51 -5.20
C VAL A 178 -6.18 10.09 -4.96
N GLU A 179 -5.75 11.00 -5.84
CA GLU A 179 -4.43 11.63 -5.78
C GLU A 179 -4.34 12.72 -4.69
N ASP A 180 -5.42 13.49 -4.52
CA ASP A 180 -5.50 14.62 -3.57
C ASP A 180 -6.28 14.24 -2.30
N SER A 181 -5.72 14.51 -1.12
CA SER A 181 -6.31 14.13 0.17
C SER A 181 -7.67 14.78 0.43
N GLU A 182 -7.94 15.91 -0.23
CA GLU A 182 -9.19 16.67 -0.07
C GLU A 182 -10.27 16.29 -1.09
N SER A 183 -9.93 15.43 -2.05
CA SER A 183 -10.85 15.00 -3.10
C SER A 183 -11.68 13.79 -2.68
N SER A 184 -12.93 13.74 -3.16
CA SER A 184 -13.79 12.57 -3.00
C SER A 184 -13.66 11.61 -4.19
N PRO A 185 -13.82 10.28 -3.98
CA PRO A 185 -13.85 9.31 -5.07
C PRO A 185 -14.94 9.63 -6.07
N LEU A 186 -14.69 9.35 -7.35
CA LEU A 186 -15.71 9.45 -8.38
C LEU A 186 -16.76 8.34 -8.19
N PRO A 187 -18.02 8.54 -8.63
CA PRO A 187 -19.07 7.51 -8.49
C PRO A 187 -18.72 6.14 -9.07
N GLN A 188 -17.91 6.10 -10.12
CA GLN A 188 -17.42 4.86 -10.75
C GLN A 188 -16.38 4.10 -9.92
N GLU A 189 -15.79 4.73 -8.91
CA GLU A 189 -14.83 4.14 -7.98
C GLU A 189 -15.53 3.54 -6.75
N VAL A 190 -16.82 3.82 -6.57
CA VAL A 190 -17.66 3.31 -5.48
C VAL A 190 -18.59 2.22 -6.04
N LEU A 191 -18.46 0.99 -5.55
CA LEU A 191 -19.29 -0.11 -5.99
C LEU A 191 -20.74 0.08 -5.51
N GLY A 192 -21.67 0.14 -6.46
CA GLY A 192 -23.10 0.27 -6.19
C GLY A 192 -23.56 1.73 -6.11
N PRO A 193 -24.63 2.03 -5.38
CA PRO A 193 -25.07 3.41 -5.17
C PRO A 193 -23.97 4.22 -4.46
N TYR A 194 -23.84 5.51 -4.82
CA TYR A 194 -22.83 6.39 -4.20
C TYR A 194 -23.02 6.56 -2.69
N SER A 195 -24.21 6.23 -2.15
CA SER A 195 -24.45 6.13 -0.71
C SER A 195 -23.64 5.04 0.00
N ASN A 196 -22.94 4.17 -0.74
CA ASN A 196 -21.99 3.20 -0.20
C ASN A 196 -20.62 3.83 0.12
N LEU A 197 -20.37 5.08 -0.27
CA LEU A 197 -19.15 5.79 0.06
C LEU A 197 -19.01 5.92 1.58
N LEU A 198 -17.87 5.51 2.12
CA LEU A 198 -17.52 5.69 3.53
C LEU A 198 -16.61 6.90 3.70
N GLU A 199 -16.52 7.42 4.92
CA GLU A 199 -15.52 8.45 5.26
C GLU A 199 -14.09 7.94 5.04
N PRO A 200 -13.14 8.81 4.64
CA PRO A 200 -11.74 8.44 4.51
C PRO A 200 -11.11 8.18 5.87
N ILE A 201 -10.24 7.18 5.94
CA ILE A 201 -9.48 6.86 7.14
C ILE A 201 -7.98 7.15 6.97
N HIS A 202 -7.33 7.54 8.06
CA HIS A 202 -5.89 7.65 8.11
C HIS A 202 -5.25 6.24 8.07
N PRO A 203 -4.43 5.89 7.04
CA PRO A 203 -3.98 4.51 6.85
C PRO A 203 -3.01 4.00 7.93
N LEU A 204 -2.24 4.88 8.58
CA LEU A 204 -1.39 4.50 9.72
C LEU A 204 -2.17 4.23 11.03
N TYR A 205 -3.27 4.95 11.28
CA TYR A 205 -3.95 4.95 12.58
C TYR A 205 -5.31 4.27 12.56
N ASN A 206 -5.89 4.02 11.38
CA ASN A 206 -7.22 3.45 11.19
C ASN A 206 -8.33 4.24 11.93
N VAL A 207 -8.29 5.56 11.80
CA VAL A 207 -9.31 6.48 12.32
C VAL A 207 -9.77 7.39 11.18
N ILE A 208 -10.98 7.93 11.29
CA ILE A 208 -11.48 8.92 10.31
C ILE A 208 -10.50 10.10 10.24
N LEU A 209 -10.22 10.56 9.02
CA LEU A 209 -9.19 11.57 8.76
C LEU A 209 -9.44 12.88 9.53
N ASP A 210 -10.68 13.35 9.58
CA ASP A 210 -11.08 14.52 10.37
C ASP A 210 -10.77 14.37 11.86
N ARG A 211 -11.03 13.19 12.42
CA ARG A 211 -10.73 12.90 13.84
C ARG A 211 -9.22 12.88 14.09
N TYR A 212 -8.44 12.43 13.12
CA TYR A 212 -6.98 12.53 13.19
C TYR A 212 -6.52 14.00 13.20
N TYR A 213 -7.05 14.85 12.31
CA TYR A 213 -6.69 16.26 12.27
C TYR A 213 -7.03 16.99 13.56
N GLU A 214 -8.23 16.77 14.12
CA GLU A 214 -8.64 17.34 15.41
C GLU A 214 -7.67 16.94 16.54
N ALA A 215 -7.28 15.67 16.60
CA ALA A 215 -6.33 15.18 17.60
C ALA A 215 -4.93 15.76 17.40
N HIS A 216 -4.42 15.77 16.16
CA HIS A 216 -3.10 16.34 15.84
C HIS A 216 -3.03 17.82 16.17
N GLU A 217 -4.06 18.60 15.82
CA GLU A 217 -4.13 20.03 16.15
C GLU A 217 -4.13 20.27 17.65
N PHE A 218 -4.95 19.51 18.40
CA PHE A 218 -5.02 19.63 19.85
C PHE A 218 -3.65 19.41 20.50
N PHE A 219 -2.96 18.33 20.15
CA PHE A 219 -1.66 17.99 20.75
C PHE A 219 -0.50 18.86 20.24
N SER A 220 -0.59 19.44 19.03
CA SER A 220 0.44 20.32 18.48
C SER A 220 0.54 21.69 19.15
N ARG A 221 -0.50 22.08 19.90
CA ARG A 221 -0.53 23.33 20.69
C ARG A 221 0.12 23.21 22.08
N SER A 222 0.52 21.99 22.46
CA SER A 222 1.03 21.65 23.81
C SER A 222 2.51 21.92 23.98
#